data_AF-A0A7C2IQ40-F1
#
_entry.id   AF-A0A7C2IQ40-F1
#
_cell.length_a   1.000
_cell.length_b   1.000
_cell.length_c   1.000
_cell.angle_alpha   90.00
_cell.angle_beta   90.00
_cell.angle_gamma   90.00
#
_symmetry.space_group_name_H-M   'P 1'
#
loop_
_entity.id
_entity.type
_entity.pdbx_description
1 polymer ?
#
loop_
_entity_poly.entity_id
_entity_poly.type
_entity_poly.pdbx_seq_one_letter_code
_entity_poly.pdbx_strand_id
1 'polypeptide(L)'
;MPRKTDLSRLFEEINTAAGQQGLLVFPGYIGEELPTVWWQGDRDDWLGFLMIAKAEGARTIFLGRAVLEAEDLQDLAEWLEETAGPGSTNGDRARIKELERYIGATGEVRLGYIKDGVAFLLQHRTEWYDEFLEIMAEAQEEELDDLEPPE
;
A
#
# COMPACT_ATOMS: atom_id res chain seq x y z
N MET A 1 -11.58 -12.97 12.24
CA MET A 1 -10.32 -12.51 12.88
C MET A 1 -10.47 -11.01 13.12
N PRO A 2 -9.96 -10.42 14.22
CA PRO A 2 -9.97 -8.96 14.35
C PRO A 2 -9.16 -8.39 13.17
N ARG A 3 -9.78 -7.55 12.34
CA ARG A 3 -9.05 -6.83 11.27
C ARG A 3 -7.84 -6.15 11.90
N LYS A 4 -6.63 -6.45 11.43
CA LYS A 4 -5.44 -5.70 11.82
C LYS A 4 -5.62 -4.30 11.26
N THR A 5 -5.93 -3.35 12.15
CA THR A 5 -6.09 -1.94 11.79
C THR A 5 -4.76 -1.20 11.67
N ASP A 6 -3.66 -1.84 12.03
CA ASP A 6 -2.31 -1.31 11.89
C ASP A 6 -1.33 -2.45 11.60
N LEU A 7 -0.60 -2.34 10.49
CA LEU A 7 0.39 -3.33 10.04
C LEU A 7 1.81 -3.04 10.53
N SER A 8 2.03 -2.01 11.37
CA SER A 8 3.37 -1.63 11.84
C SER A 8 4.11 -2.79 12.49
N ARG A 9 3.40 -3.58 13.32
CA ARG A 9 3.97 -4.78 13.95
C ARG A 9 4.36 -5.85 12.93
N LEU A 10 3.53 -6.05 11.90
CA LEU A 10 3.82 -7.02 10.83
C LEU A 10 5.07 -6.62 10.06
N PHE A 11 5.22 -5.34 9.74
CA PHE A 11 6.42 -4.81 9.09
C PHE A 11 7.69 -5.12 9.90
N GLU A 12 7.68 -4.83 11.21
CA GLU A 12 8.85 -5.10 12.07
C GLU A 12 9.14 -6.61 12.23
N GLU A 13 8.09 -7.43 12.28
CA GLU A 13 8.22 -8.89 12.33
C GLU A 13 8.88 -9.43 11.05
N ILE A 14 8.42 -8.99 9.86
CA ILE A 14 8.99 -9.38 8.56
C ILE A 14 10.45 -8.91 8.45
N ASN A 15 10.73 -7.65 8.80
CA ASN A 15 12.07 -7.06 8.74
C ASN A 15 13.05 -7.86 9.62
N THR A 16 12.64 -8.15 10.86
CA THR A 16 13.44 -8.95 11.80
C THR A 16 13.69 -10.36 11.27
N ALA A 17 12.63 -11.03 10.78
CA ALA A 17 12.72 -12.39 10.27
C ALA A 17 13.62 -12.50 9.03
N ALA A 18 13.53 -11.56 8.09
CA ALA A 18 14.40 -11.51 6.92
C ALA A 18 15.88 -11.44 7.31
N GLY A 19 16.22 -10.55 8.26
CA GLY A 19 17.58 -10.46 8.81
C GLY A 19 18.04 -11.75 9.50
N GLN A 20 17.18 -12.40 10.29
CA GLN A 20 17.48 -13.70 10.91
C GLN A 20 17.73 -14.81 9.89
N GLN A 21 17.10 -14.73 8.72
CA GLN A 21 17.35 -15.65 7.61
C GLN A 21 18.61 -15.33 6.80
N GLY A 22 19.32 -14.25 7.11
CA GLY A 22 20.51 -13.80 6.40
C GLY A 22 20.22 -13.06 5.09
N LEU A 23 18.98 -12.59 4.90
CA LEU A 23 18.60 -11.76 3.77
C LEU A 23 18.90 -10.28 4.08
N LEU A 24 19.39 -9.55 3.10
CA LEU A 24 19.48 -8.09 3.17
C LEU A 24 18.07 -7.51 2.96
N VAL A 25 17.72 -6.49 3.74
CA VAL A 25 16.46 -5.76 3.57
C VAL A 25 16.77 -4.40 2.95
N PHE A 26 16.26 -4.16 1.76
CA PHE A 26 16.28 -2.87 1.10
C PHE A 26 14.97 -2.13 1.40
N PRO A 27 15.02 -0.92 1.98
CA PRO A 27 13.82 -0.14 2.26
C PRO A 27 13.26 0.46 0.96
N GLY A 28 12.09 0.00 0.53
CA GLY A 28 11.42 0.54 -0.65
C GLY A 28 10.53 -0.47 -1.37
N TYR A 29 9.91 0.02 -2.44
CA TYR A 29 9.05 -0.76 -3.32
C TYR A 29 9.77 -1.10 -4.62
N ILE A 30 9.43 -2.25 -5.21
CA ILE A 30 9.80 -2.55 -6.59
C ILE A 30 8.83 -1.77 -7.49
N GLY A 31 9.37 -1.02 -8.45
CA GLY A 31 8.59 -0.25 -9.41
C GLY A 31 7.77 -1.13 -10.36
N GLU A 32 6.76 -0.54 -10.99
CA GLU A 32 5.79 -1.24 -11.83
C GLU A 32 6.32 -1.60 -13.23
N GLU A 33 7.53 -1.17 -13.56
CA GLU A 33 8.17 -1.38 -14.86
C GLU A 33 8.63 -2.83 -15.07
N LEU A 34 8.69 -3.63 -14.00
CA LEU A 34 9.08 -5.04 -14.06
C LEU A 34 7.87 -5.96 -14.22
N PRO A 35 7.97 -7.01 -15.04
CA PRO A 35 7.01 -8.10 -15.02
C PRO A 35 6.82 -8.63 -13.61
N THR A 36 5.57 -8.68 -13.15
CA THR A 36 5.25 -8.94 -11.75
C THR A 36 4.42 -10.21 -11.58
N VAL A 37 4.80 -11.05 -10.63
CA VAL A 37 4.04 -12.21 -10.17
C VAL A 37 3.63 -11.99 -8.72
N TRP A 38 2.33 -11.88 -8.50
CA TRP A 38 1.75 -11.71 -7.17
C TRP A 38 1.56 -13.04 -6.46
N TRP A 39 1.95 -13.11 -5.19
CA TRP A 39 1.69 -14.23 -4.31
C TRP A 39 0.19 -14.55 -4.26
N GLN A 40 -0.17 -15.77 -4.66
CA GLN A 40 -1.54 -16.29 -4.63
C GLN A 40 -1.78 -17.25 -3.46
N GLY A 41 -0.77 -17.47 -2.61
CA GLY A 41 -0.90 -18.30 -1.41
C GLY A 41 -1.58 -17.55 -0.27
N ASP A 42 -1.58 -18.16 0.92
CA ASP A 42 -1.99 -17.47 2.13
C ASP A 42 -1.07 -16.27 2.37
N ARG A 43 -1.64 -15.07 2.50
CA ARG A 43 -0.87 -13.85 2.77
C ARG A 43 -0.19 -13.92 4.14
N ASP A 44 -0.80 -14.60 5.11
CA ASP A 44 -0.20 -14.76 6.44
C ASP A 44 1.03 -15.69 6.43
N ASP A 45 1.27 -16.43 5.34
CA ASP A 45 2.51 -17.20 5.10
C ASP A 45 3.61 -16.35 4.44
N TRP A 46 3.81 -15.13 4.94
CA TRP A 46 4.90 -14.26 4.50
C TRP A 46 6.29 -14.86 4.79
N LEU A 47 6.40 -15.74 5.78
CA LEU A 47 7.65 -16.44 6.07
C LEU A 47 7.96 -17.48 4.97
N GLY A 48 6.96 -18.23 4.51
CA GLY A 48 7.09 -19.12 3.35
C GLY A 48 7.58 -18.37 2.11
N PHE A 49 7.04 -17.17 1.86
CA PHE A 49 7.51 -16.29 0.79
C PHE A 49 9.02 -15.96 0.90
N LEU A 50 9.49 -15.56 2.10
CA LEU A 50 10.92 -15.30 2.34
C LEU A 50 11.80 -16.54 2.13
N MET A 51 11.30 -17.71 2.55
CA MET A 51 12.04 -18.97 2.40
C MET A 51 12.16 -19.40 0.94
N ILE A 52 11.13 -19.16 0.12
CA ILE A 52 11.19 -19.37 -1.33
C ILE A 52 12.23 -18.41 -1.94
N ALA A 53 12.16 -17.11 -1.63
CA ALA A 53 13.13 -16.14 -2.12
C ALA A 53 14.58 -16.57 -1.83
N LYS A 54 14.84 -17.01 -0.60
CA LYS A 54 16.14 -17.54 -0.18
C LYS A 54 16.55 -18.81 -0.92
N ALA A 55 15.64 -19.76 -1.09
CA ALA A 55 15.90 -21.00 -1.83
C ALA A 55 16.20 -20.74 -3.32
N GLU A 56 15.59 -19.70 -3.89
CA GLU A 56 15.83 -19.20 -5.24
C GLU A 56 17.14 -18.40 -5.37
N GLY A 57 17.87 -18.20 -4.26
CA GLY A 57 19.15 -17.51 -4.23
C GLY A 57 19.07 -16.00 -4.10
N ALA A 58 17.89 -15.43 -3.81
CA ALA A 58 17.76 -14.01 -3.54
C ALA A 58 18.60 -13.62 -2.31
N ARG A 59 19.39 -12.56 -2.46
CA ARG A 59 20.20 -11.99 -1.35
C ARG A 59 19.53 -10.79 -0.70
N THR A 60 18.65 -10.12 -1.44
CA THR A 60 17.98 -8.89 -1.02
C THR A 60 16.48 -9.04 -1.17
N ILE A 61 15.75 -8.63 -0.15
CA ILE A 61 14.30 -8.43 -0.15
C ILE A 61 14.05 -6.93 -0.13
N PHE A 62 13.13 -6.48 -0.98
CA PHE A 62 12.57 -5.14 -0.94
C PHE A 62 11.40 -5.17 0.04
N LEU A 63 11.43 -4.31 1.06
CA LEU A 63 10.38 -4.22 2.06
C LEU A 63 9.96 -2.76 2.19
N GLY A 64 8.70 -2.50 1.91
CA GLY A 64 8.07 -1.19 2.01
C GLY A 64 6.85 -1.23 2.92
N ARG A 65 6.50 -0.07 3.45
CA ARG A 65 5.23 0.15 4.16
C ARG A 65 4.66 1.52 3.82
N ALA A 66 3.34 1.61 3.83
CA ALA A 66 2.64 2.87 3.66
C ALA A 66 1.94 3.23 4.96
N VAL A 67 2.28 4.40 5.48
CA VAL A 67 1.70 4.99 6.68
C VAL A 67 0.74 6.08 6.21
N LEU A 68 -0.44 6.15 6.80
CA LEU A 68 -1.37 7.24 6.52
C LEU A 68 -0.89 8.49 7.25
N GLU A 69 -0.44 9.50 6.50
CA GLU A 69 -0.03 10.77 7.08
C GLU A 69 -1.24 11.71 7.19
N ALA A 70 -1.16 12.67 8.11
CA ALA A 70 -2.23 13.66 8.26
C ALA A 70 -2.36 14.57 7.02
N GLU A 71 -1.25 14.83 6.35
CA GLU A 71 -1.18 15.64 5.12
C GLU A 71 -1.95 14.97 3.97
N ASP A 72 -1.82 13.65 3.80
CA ASP A 72 -2.55 12.89 2.77
C ASP A 72 -4.08 13.08 2.89
N LEU A 73 -4.62 13.09 4.12
CA LEU A 73 -6.04 13.31 4.35
C LEU A 73 -6.45 14.78 4.21
N GLN A 74 -5.55 15.72 4.53
CA GLN A 74 -5.80 17.13 4.36
C GLN A 74 -5.91 17.47 2.88
N ASP A 75 -4.97 17.02 2.06
CA ASP A 75 -4.95 17.24 0.61
C ASP A 75 -6.23 16.68 -0.03
N LEU A 76 -6.63 15.47 0.37
CA LEU A 76 -7.85 14.83 -0.12
C LEU A 76 -9.12 15.57 0.33
N ALA A 77 -9.13 16.13 1.55
CA ALA A 77 -10.24 16.93 2.04
C ALA A 77 -10.34 18.26 1.27
N GLU A 78 -9.22 18.94 1.04
CA GLU A 78 -9.16 20.18 0.26
C GLU A 78 -9.65 19.96 -1.16
N TRP A 79 -9.17 18.91 -1.83
CA TRP A 79 -9.67 18.50 -3.14
C TRP A 79 -11.19 18.29 -3.13
N LEU A 80 -11.72 17.51 -2.18
CA LEU A 80 -13.17 17.33 -2.06
C LEU A 80 -13.94 18.63 -1.84
N GLU A 81 -13.37 19.65 -1.22
CA GLU A 81 -14.03 20.95 -1.06
C GLU A 81 -14.07 21.74 -2.36
N GLU A 82 -13.06 21.60 -3.22
CA GLU A 82 -12.94 22.28 -4.50
C GLU A 82 -13.84 21.64 -5.58
N THR A 83 -13.91 20.30 -5.63
CA THR A 83 -14.68 19.56 -6.67
C THR A 83 -16.15 19.34 -6.29
N ALA A 84 -16.52 19.63 -5.05
CA ALA A 84 -17.87 19.54 -4.51
C ALA A 84 -18.94 20.39 -5.25
N GLY A 85 -19.54 19.85 -6.30
CA GLY A 85 -20.85 20.30 -6.79
C GLY A 85 -21.99 20.02 -5.79
N PRO A 86 -23.18 20.63 -5.95
CA PRO A 86 -24.34 20.43 -5.08
C PRO A 86 -24.94 19.02 -5.29
N GLY A 87 -24.27 17.98 -4.79
CA GLY A 87 -24.72 16.60 -4.93
C GLY A 87 -23.78 15.52 -4.38
N SER A 88 -22.47 15.77 -4.26
CA SER A 88 -21.48 14.69 -4.01
C SER A 88 -20.87 14.63 -2.59
N THR A 89 -21.23 15.48 -1.64
CA THR A 89 -20.27 15.78 -0.56
C THR A 89 -20.44 15.11 0.79
N ASN A 90 -21.61 14.60 1.15
CA ASN A 90 -21.83 14.13 2.53
C ASN A 90 -21.25 12.73 2.79
N GLY A 91 -21.13 11.89 1.76
CA GLY A 91 -20.55 10.54 1.88
C GLY A 91 -19.04 10.60 2.09
N ASP A 92 -18.33 11.25 1.17
CA ASP A 92 -16.87 11.23 1.16
C ASP A 92 -16.26 12.04 2.29
N ARG A 93 -16.88 13.17 2.68
CA ARG A 93 -16.49 13.89 3.91
C ARG A 93 -16.62 13.02 5.16
N ALA A 94 -17.63 12.16 5.23
CA ALA A 94 -17.79 11.24 6.35
C ALA A 94 -16.72 10.14 6.31
N ARG A 95 -16.40 9.60 5.12
CA ARG A 95 -15.34 8.60 4.91
C ARG A 95 -13.96 9.15 5.29
N ILE A 96 -13.57 10.35 4.82
CA ILE A 96 -12.31 11.00 5.22
C ILE A 96 -12.23 11.18 6.74
N LYS A 97 -13.31 11.69 7.35
CA LYS A 97 -13.36 11.85 8.81
C LYS A 97 -13.20 10.52 9.55
N GLU A 98 -13.71 9.42 8.99
CA GLU A 98 -13.49 8.09 9.54
C GLU A 98 -12.04 7.61 9.39
N LEU A 99 -11.30 8.08 8.39
CA LEU A 99 -9.90 7.73 8.17
C LEU A 99 -8.94 8.44 9.15
N GLU A 100 -9.33 9.61 9.70
CA GLU A 100 -8.52 10.36 10.69
C GLU A 100 -8.06 9.50 11.88
N ARG A 101 -8.84 8.49 12.29
CA ARG A 101 -8.48 7.58 13.39
C ARG A 101 -7.28 6.68 13.09
N TYR A 102 -6.87 6.58 11.82
CA TYR A 102 -5.77 5.75 11.35
C TYR A 102 -4.51 6.56 11.01
N ILE A 103 -4.50 7.87 11.27
CA ILE A 103 -3.30 8.70 11.10
C ILE A 103 -2.12 8.09 11.90
N GLY A 104 -0.98 7.93 11.23
CA GLY A 104 0.22 7.29 11.76
C GLY A 104 0.19 5.76 11.78
N ALA A 105 -0.92 5.12 11.41
CA ALA A 105 -1.01 3.68 11.28
C ALA A 105 -0.48 3.21 9.91
N THR A 106 0.08 2.00 9.87
CA THR A 106 0.52 1.38 8.63
C THR A 106 -0.65 0.67 7.95
N GLY A 107 -1.04 1.15 6.77
CA GLY A 107 -2.14 0.62 5.96
C GLY A 107 -1.73 -0.44 4.96
N GLU A 108 -0.47 -0.40 4.50
CA GLU A 108 0.10 -1.39 3.59
C GLU A 108 1.49 -1.85 4.04
N VAL A 109 1.77 -3.14 3.88
CA VAL A 109 3.13 -3.69 3.90
C VAL A 109 3.32 -4.51 2.63
N ARG A 110 4.37 -4.21 1.87
CA ARG A 110 4.73 -4.91 0.64
C ARG A 110 6.14 -5.45 0.75
N LEU A 111 6.32 -6.71 0.41
CA LEU A 111 7.64 -7.31 0.27
C LEU A 111 7.80 -7.97 -1.09
N GLY A 112 9.03 -7.97 -1.59
CA GLY A 112 9.32 -8.56 -2.87
C GLY A 112 10.78 -8.90 -3.08
N TYR A 113 11.03 -9.73 -4.08
CA TYR A 113 12.38 -10.02 -4.57
C TYR A 113 12.37 -10.09 -6.09
N ILE A 114 13.52 -9.84 -6.69
CA ILE A 114 13.69 -9.89 -8.14
C ILE A 114 14.50 -11.13 -8.49
N LYS A 115 14.01 -11.92 -9.44
CA LYS A 115 14.73 -13.04 -10.02
C LYS A 115 14.56 -13.02 -11.53
N ASP A 116 15.69 -13.05 -12.25
CA ASP A 116 15.72 -13.10 -13.72
C ASP A 116 14.86 -12.01 -14.40
N GLY A 117 14.83 -10.81 -13.82
CA GLY A 117 14.06 -9.67 -14.32
C GLY A 117 12.56 -9.69 -13.99
N VAL A 118 12.10 -10.66 -13.21
CA VAL A 118 10.71 -10.77 -12.73
C VAL A 118 10.65 -10.40 -11.25
N ALA A 119 9.71 -9.51 -10.91
CA ALA A 119 9.39 -9.16 -9.54
C ALA A 119 8.37 -10.15 -8.97
N PHE A 120 8.70 -10.76 -7.84
CA PHE A 120 7.77 -11.57 -7.05
C PHE A 120 7.34 -10.74 -5.86
N LEU A 121 6.03 -10.53 -5.69
CA LEU A 121 5.50 -9.61 -4.68
C LEU A 121 4.49 -10.29 -3.77
N LEU A 122 4.52 -9.92 -2.49
CA LEU A 122 3.48 -10.19 -1.51
C LEU A 122 3.04 -8.85 -0.89
N GLN A 123 1.74 -8.68 -0.72
CA GLN A 123 1.16 -7.47 -0.14
C GLN A 123 0.12 -7.82 0.93
N HIS A 124 0.25 -7.13 2.06
CA HIS A 124 -0.79 -6.98 3.07
C HIS A 124 -1.33 -5.57 3.01
N ARG A 125 -2.65 -5.44 3.00
CA ARG A 125 -3.33 -4.15 3.03
C ARG A 125 -4.53 -4.22 3.97
N THR A 126 -4.75 -3.14 4.71
CA THR A 126 -5.93 -2.98 5.56
C THR A 126 -7.09 -2.46 4.73
N GLU A 127 -8.32 -2.73 5.16
CA GLU A 127 -9.49 -2.36 4.34
C GLU A 127 -9.81 -0.87 4.31
N TRP A 128 -9.92 -0.20 5.46
CA TRP A 128 -8.87 0.75 5.77
C TRP A 128 -8.26 1.59 4.64
N TYR A 129 -7.09 1.08 4.25
CA TYR A 129 -6.22 1.68 3.28
C TYR A 129 -6.68 1.38 1.85
N ASP A 130 -7.38 0.26 1.60
CA ASP A 130 -8.10 0.06 0.33
C ASP A 130 -9.09 1.21 0.08
N GLU A 131 -9.91 1.55 1.08
CA GLU A 131 -10.89 2.64 1.01
C GLU A 131 -10.22 4.00 0.80
N PHE A 132 -9.11 4.28 1.50
CA PHE A 132 -8.33 5.49 1.26
C PHE A 132 -7.81 5.58 -0.19
N LEU A 133 -7.28 4.48 -0.73
CA LEU A 133 -6.77 4.44 -2.11
C LEU A 133 -7.87 4.58 -3.15
N GLU A 134 -9.08 4.07 -2.89
CA GLU A 134 -10.24 4.27 -3.76
C GLU A 134 -10.59 5.76 -3.88
N ILE A 135 -10.70 6.47 -2.76
CA ILE A 135 -11.03 7.92 -2.77
C ILE A 135 -9.90 8.73 -3.44
N MET A 136 -8.64 8.36 -3.20
CA MET A 136 -7.49 8.99 -3.88
C MET A 136 -7.49 8.75 -5.39
N ALA A 137 -7.91 7.57 -5.85
CA ALA A 137 -7.99 7.26 -7.27
C ALA A 137 -9.10 8.04 -7.96
N GLU A 138 -10.28 8.15 -7.32
CA GLU A 138 -11.40 9.00 -7.79
C GLU A 138 -10.95 10.46 -7.92
N ALA A 139 -10.19 10.97 -6.93
CA ALA A 139 -9.66 12.33 -6.96
C ALA A 139 -8.71 12.60 -8.14
N GLN A 140 -7.85 11.63 -8.46
CA GLN A 140 -6.89 11.74 -9.56
C GLN A 140 -7.54 11.61 -10.94
N GLU A 141 -8.60 10.81 -11.06
CA GLU A 141 -9.34 10.64 -12.33
C GLU A 141 -10.05 11.94 -12.73
N GLU A 142 -10.71 12.61 -11.78
CA GLU A 142 -11.37 13.90 -12.04
C GLU A 142 -10.38 15.02 -12.40
N GLU A 143 -9.18 15.05 -11.78
CA GLU A 143 -8.15 16.04 -12.14
C GLU A 143 -7.66 15.86 -13.58
N LEU A 144 -7.63 14.63 -14.09
CA LEU A 144 -7.26 14.32 -15.49
C LEU A 144 -8.34 14.77 -16.48
N ASP A 145 -9.61 14.58 -16.15
CA ASP A 145 -10.75 14.99 -17.00
C ASP A 145 -10.81 16.51 -17.18
N ASP A 146 -10.50 17.29 -16.14
CA ASP A 146 -10.45 18.76 -16.20
C ASP A 146 -9.33 19.31 -17.11
N LEU A 147 -8.35 18.48 -17.46
CA LEU A 147 -7.24 18.82 -18.36
C LEU A 147 -7.52 18.48 -19.84
N GLU A 148 -8.61 17.77 -20.14
CA GLU A 148 -9.01 17.52 -21.54
C GLU A 148 -9.56 18.82 -22.18
N PRO A 149 -8.97 19.30 -23.29
CA PRO A 149 -9.49 20.49 -23.96
C PRO A 149 -10.88 20.19 -24.53
N PRO A 150 -11.83 21.14 -24.44
CA PRO A 150 -13.17 20.94 -25.00
C PRO A 150 -13.10 20.73 -26.53
N GLU A 151 -13.82 19.73 -27.04
CA GLU A 151 -13.97 19.45 -28.48
C GLU A 151 -14.56 20.62 -29.29
#